data_AF-A0A3N9NGC1-F1
#
_entry.id   AF-A0A3N9NGC1-F1
#
_cell.length_a   1.000
_cell.length_b   1.000
_cell.length_c   1.000
_cell.angle_alpha   90.00
_cell.angle_beta   90.00
_cell.angle_gamma   90.00
#
_symmetry.space_group_name_H-M   'P 1'
#
loop_
_entity.id
_entity.type
_entity.pdbx_description
1 polymer ?
#
loop_
_entity_poly.entity_id
_entity_poly.type
_entity_poly.pdbx_seq_one_letter_code
_entity_poly.pdbx_strand_id
1 'polypeptide(L)'
;MAILFNRLYVIFIIIIFLSTAGIPQPEELYFENLSTQDGLSNDIIMSIIQDSRGFMWFGTFDGLNRYNPKEDNFTRFYFATPQDSTLSYHNNNLIIVVTGDTSNRLPIATLSELVRFDPRTGETVSIEPTVPVKKKSDYANNSATD
;
A
#
# COMPACT_ATOMS: atom_id res chain seq x y z
N MET A 1 -1.45 -71.53 -9.56
CA MET A 1 -1.41 -70.71 -8.32
C MET A 1 -0.28 -69.67 -8.34
N ALA A 2 1.00 -70.06 -8.50
CA ALA A 2 2.14 -69.11 -8.47
C ALA A 2 2.11 -68.00 -9.56
N ILE A 3 1.64 -68.31 -10.77
CA ILE A 3 1.57 -67.35 -11.90
C ILE A 3 0.56 -66.23 -11.63
N LEU A 4 -0.56 -66.54 -10.96
CA LEU A 4 -1.57 -65.56 -10.56
C LEU A 4 -1.05 -64.63 -9.47
N PHE A 5 -0.30 -65.17 -8.50
CA PHE A 5 0.30 -64.40 -7.43
C PHE A 5 1.32 -63.37 -7.96
N ASN A 6 2.14 -63.78 -8.93
CA ASN A 6 3.12 -62.88 -9.56
C ASN A 6 2.46 -61.75 -10.37
N ARG A 7 1.34 -62.04 -11.05
CA ARG A 7 0.56 -61.01 -11.76
C ARG A 7 -0.06 -59.99 -10.80
N LEU A 8 -0.55 -60.44 -9.66
CA LEU A 8 -1.13 -59.56 -8.65
C LEU A 8 -0.08 -58.64 -8.02
N TYR A 9 1.13 -59.16 -7.79
CA TYR A 9 2.27 -58.40 -7.26
C TYR A 9 2.73 -57.29 -8.21
N VAL A 10 2.78 -57.57 -9.52
CA VAL A 10 3.12 -56.56 -10.54
C VAL A 10 2.05 -55.46 -10.61
N ILE A 11 0.77 -55.81 -10.53
CA ILE A 11 -0.32 -54.82 -10.49
C ILE A 11 -0.20 -53.94 -9.24
N PHE A 12 0.15 -54.53 -8.09
CA PHE A 12 0.35 -53.78 -6.85
C PHE A 12 1.52 -52.79 -6.95
N ILE A 13 2.64 -53.20 -7.55
CA ILE A 13 3.79 -52.31 -7.85
C ILE A 13 3.39 -51.17 -8.81
N ILE A 14 2.58 -51.47 -9.83
CA ILE A 14 2.08 -50.46 -10.79
C ILE A 14 1.18 -49.44 -10.08
N ILE A 15 0.29 -49.87 -9.18
CA ILE A 15 -0.59 -48.97 -8.41
C ILE A 15 0.23 -48.06 -7.50
N ILE A 16 1.27 -48.59 -6.84
CA ILE A 16 2.19 -47.77 -6.02
C ILE A 16 2.87 -46.71 -6.89
N PHE A 17 3.41 -47.09 -8.05
CA PHE A 17 4.05 -46.14 -8.97
C PHE A 17 3.09 -45.08 -9.51
N LEU A 18 1.85 -45.46 -9.86
CA LEU A 18 0.82 -44.50 -10.30
C LEU A 18 0.39 -43.54 -9.18
N SER A 19 0.40 -43.99 -7.91
CA SER A 19 0.07 -43.12 -6.77
C SER A 19 1.16 -42.11 -6.42
N THR A 20 2.42 -42.40 -6.78
CA THR A 20 3.56 -41.46 -6.59
C THR A 20 3.72 -40.46 -7.73
N ALA A 21 3.04 -40.66 -8.86
CA ALA A 21 2.97 -39.68 -9.93
C ALA A 21 2.07 -38.53 -9.48
N GLY A 22 2.61 -37.62 -8.67
CA GLY A 22 1.93 -36.41 -8.25
C GLY A 22 1.51 -35.62 -9.48
N ILE A 23 0.20 -35.50 -9.69
CA ILE A 23 -0.35 -34.56 -10.67
C ILE A 23 -0.02 -33.17 -10.11
N PRO A 24 0.77 -32.33 -10.80
CA PRO A 24 0.97 -30.96 -10.36
C PRO A 24 -0.40 -30.28 -10.36
N GLN A 25 -0.88 -29.91 -9.18
CA GLN A 25 -2.06 -29.05 -9.10
C GLN A 25 -1.64 -27.67 -9.61
N PRO A 26 -2.36 -27.07 -10.57
CA PRO A 26 -2.14 -25.68 -10.89
C PRO A 26 -2.35 -24.88 -9.61
N GLU A 27 -1.34 -24.11 -9.22
CA GLU A 27 -1.45 -23.20 -8.09
C GLU A 27 -2.43 -22.10 -8.49
N GLU A 28 -3.70 -22.28 -8.15
CA GLU A 28 -4.71 -21.25 -8.35
C GLU A 28 -4.41 -20.10 -7.38
N LEU A 29 -4.04 -18.95 -7.94
CA LEU A 29 -3.85 -17.74 -7.15
C LEU A 29 -5.21 -17.29 -6.64
N TYR A 30 -5.41 -17.43 -5.33
CA TYR A 30 -6.54 -16.84 -4.63
C TYR A 30 -6.20 -15.43 -4.19
N PHE A 31 -7.06 -14.47 -4.55
CA PHE A 31 -6.96 -13.09 -4.11
C PHE A 31 -8.12 -12.76 -3.19
N GLU A 32 -7.78 -12.26 -2.01
CA GLU A 32 -8.73 -11.60 -1.13
C GLU A 32 -8.93 -10.15 -1.59
N ASN A 33 -10.17 -9.67 -1.57
CA ASN A 33 -10.50 -8.31 -1.97
C ASN A 33 -10.72 -7.47 -0.72
N LEU A 34 -9.88 -6.44 -0.55
CA LEU A 34 -10.07 -5.42 0.49
C LEU A 34 -10.61 -4.16 -0.17
N SER A 35 -11.78 -3.73 0.27
CA SER A 35 -12.58 -2.68 -0.34
C SER A 35 -13.02 -1.63 0.67
N THR A 36 -13.81 -0.65 0.20
CA THR A 36 -14.43 0.34 1.09
C THR A 36 -15.42 -0.27 2.08
N GLN A 37 -15.97 -1.46 1.79
CA GLN A 37 -16.83 -2.21 2.71
C GLN A 37 -16.04 -2.78 3.90
N ASP A 38 -14.75 -3.05 3.69
CA ASP A 38 -13.85 -3.67 4.68
C ASP A 38 -13.14 -2.61 5.56
N GLY A 39 -13.35 -1.32 5.25
CA GLY A 39 -12.80 -0.23 6.05
C GLY A 39 -11.77 0.64 5.32
N LEU A 40 -11.50 0.40 4.04
CA LEU A 40 -10.71 1.32 3.21
C LEU A 40 -11.49 2.63 2.98
N SER A 41 -10.82 3.78 2.94
CA SER A 41 -11.49 5.08 2.79
C SER A 41 -11.91 5.40 1.35
N ASN A 42 -11.21 4.86 0.35
CA ASN A 42 -11.51 5.03 -1.07
C ASN A 42 -10.93 3.87 -1.87
N ASP A 43 -11.60 3.45 -2.94
CA ASP A 43 -11.21 2.33 -3.81
C ASP A 43 -10.07 2.68 -4.78
N ILE A 44 -9.79 3.96 -4.99
CA ILE A 44 -8.65 4.45 -5.77
C ILE A 44 -7.41 4.46 -4.87
N ILE A 45 -6.60 3.39 -4.98
CA ILE A 45 -5.30 3.26 -4.32
C ILE A 45 -4.21 3.94 -5.14
N MET A 46 -3.50 4.88 -4.54
CA MET A 46 -2.41 5.64 -5.16
C MET A 46 -1.02 5.14 -4.77
N SER A 47 -0.90 4.60 -3.55
CA SER A 47 0.37 4.07 -3.04
C SER A 47 0.12 2.99 -2.00
N ILE A 48 1.01 2.00 -1.98
CA ILE A 48 1.01 0.90 -1.01
C ILE A 48 2.43 0.75 -0.47
N ILE A 49 2.59 0.75 0.86
CA ILE A 49 3.87 0.42 1.51
C ILE A 49 3.64 -0.48 2.72
N GLN A 50 4.67 -1.22 3.13
CA GLN A 50 4.69 -1.91 4.42
C GLN A 50 5.69 -1.21 5.35
N ASP A 51 5.31 -1.01 6.62
CA ASP A 51 6.25 -0.52 7.62
C ASP A 51 7.05 -1.65 8.28
N SER A 52 8.10 -1.30 9.03
CA SER A 52 8.97 -2.27 9.72
C SER A 52 8.27 -3.06 10.84
N ARG A 53 7.04 -2.69 11.22
CA ARG A 53 6.22 -3.41 12.20
C ARG A 53 5.26 -4.40 11.53
N GLY A 54 5.19 -4.38 10.19
CA GLY A 54 4.34 -5.25 9.39
C GLY A 54 2.96 -4.68 9.08
N PHE A 55 2.67 -3.41 9.41
CA PHE A 55 1.43 -2.78 8.97
C PHE A 55 1.52 -2.38 7.51
N MET A 56 0.42 -2.54 6.78
CA MET A 56 0.31 -2.06 5.41
C MET A 56 -0.32 -0.67 5.41
N TRP A 57 0.20 0.22 4.58
CA TRP A 57 -0.28 1.58 4.45
C TRP A 57 -0.74 1.83 3.02
N PHE A 58 -1.95 2.37 2.89
CA PHE A 58 -2.59 2.66 1.61
C PHE A 58 -2.89 4.15 1.53
N GLY A 59 -2.14 4.87 0.70
CA GLY A 59 -2.50 6.22 0.30
C GLY A 59 -3.59 6.14 -0.75
N THR A 60 -4.76 6.70 -0.44
CA THR A 60 -5.92 6.68 -1.34
C THR A 60 -6.24 8.08 -1.84
N PHE A 61 -7.20 8.18 -2.75
CA PHE A 61 -7.72 9.47 -3.18
C PHE A 61 -8.38 10.28 -2.05
N ASP A 62 -8.84 9.61 -0.98
CA ASP A 62 -9.50 10.23 0.16
C ASP A 62 -8.96 9.68 1.49
N GLY A 63 -7.72 9.99 1.82
CA GLY A 63 -7.14 9.64 3.12
C GLY A 63 -6.05 8.57 3.08
N LEU A 64 -5.38 8.42 4.21
CA LEU A 64 -4.39 7.39 4.47
C LEU A 64 -5.02 6.27 5.28
N ASN A 65 -4.81 5.02 4.89
CA ASN A 65 -5.32 3.86 5.60
C ASN A 65 -4.15 3.02 6.11
N ARG A 66 -4.22 2.59 7.36
CA ARG A 66 -3.33 1.57 7.92
C ARG A 66 -4.11 0.28 8.09
N TYR A 67 -3.65 -0.80 7.49
CA TYR A 67 -4.19 -2.14 7.67
C TYR A 67 -3.31 -2.96 8.62
N ASN A 68 -3.96 -3.63 9.57
CA ASN A 68 -3.33 -4.59 10.45
C ASN A 68 -3.65 -6.02 9.97
N PRO A 69 -2.71 -6.71 9.30
CA PRO A 69 -2.97 -8.07 8.80
C PRO A 69 -3.18 -9.11 9.90
N LYS A 70 -2.84 -8.81 11.17
CA LYS A 70 -3.06 -9.73 12.29
C LYS A 70 -4.48 -9.66 12.86
N GLU A 71 -5.11 -8.50 12.74
CA GLU A 71 -6.45 -8.23 13.28
C GLU A 71 -7.50 -8.04 12.17
N ASP A 72 -7.07 -8.09 10.91
CA ASP A 72 -7.88 -7.87 9.72
C ASP A 72 -8.73 -6.60 9.80
N ASN A 73 -8.08 -5.47 10.05
CA ASN A 73 -8.78 -4.19 10.23
C ASN A 73 -8.03 -3.00 9.63
N PHE A 74 -8.80 -1.95 9.34
CA PHE A 74 -8.27 -0.66 8.88
C PHE A 74 -8.41 0.42 9.95
N THR A 75 -7.39 1.28 10.05
CA THR A 75 -7.44 2.59 10.71
C THR A 75 -7.33 3.70 9.64
N ARG A 76 -8.28 4.64 9.62
CA ARG A 76 -8.30 5.75 8.66
C ARG A 76 -7.71 7.02 9.26
N PHE A 77 -6.94 7.74 8.46
CA PHE A 77 -6.37 9.04 8.79
C PHE A 77 -6.73 10.05 7.70
N TYR A 78 -7.41 11.12 8.10
CA TYR A 78 -7.79 12.22 7.23
C TYR A 78 -6.93 13.43 7.58
N PHE A 79 -6.40 14.11 6.57
CA PHE A 79 -5.62 15.33 6.75
C PHE A 79 -6.44 16.52 6.27
N ALA A 80 -6.57 17.54 7.11
CA ALA A 80 -7.21 18.78 6.70
C ALA A 80 -6.30 19.52 5.71
N THR A 81 -6.85 19.95 4.59
CA THR A 81 -6.19 20.94 3.73
C THR A 81 -6.14 22.27 4.50
N PRO A 82 -4.97 22.92 4.65
CA PRO A 82 -4.91 24.23 5.29
C PRO A 82 -5.81 25.22 4.53
N GLN A 83 -6.69 25.94 5.24
CA GLN A 83 -7.63 26.91 4.68
C GLN A 83 -6.96 27.97 3.78
N ASP A 84 -5.70 28.32 4.07
CA ASP A 84 -4.92 29.34 3.34
C ASP A 84 -4.09 28.77 2.18
N SER A 85 -4.16 27.47 1.92
CA SER A 85 -3.52 26.89 0.73
C SER A 85 -4.30 27.35 -0.51
N THR A 86 -3.64 28.02 -1.45
CA THR A 86 -4.25 28.47 -2.72
C THR A 86 -4.79 27.29 -3.57
N LEU A 87 -4.47 26.06 -3.16
CA LEU A 87 -4.94 24.80 -3.72
C LEU A 87 -6.16 24.21 -2.99
N SER A 88 -6.67 24.85 -1.93
CA SER A 88 -7.91 24.47 -1.22
C SER A 88 -9.16 24.50 -2.11
N TYR A 89 -9.09 25.07 -3.31
CA TYR A 89 -10.17 25.06 -4.31
C TYR A 89 -10.27 23.77 -5.12
N HIS A 90 -9.31 22.85 -4.96
CA HIS A 90 -9.39 21.51 -5.53
C HIS A 90 -9.26 20.52 -4.38
N ASN A 91 -10.39 19.92 -4.01
CA ASN A 91 -10.61 18.94 -2.94
C ASN A 91 -9.83 17.63 -3.15
N ASN A 92 -8.54 17.72 -3.46
CA ASN A 92 -7.70 16.61 -3.87
C ASN A 92 -6.85 16.21 -2.66
N ASN A 93 -7.45 15.41 -1.79
CA ASN A 93 -6.81 14.71 -0.66
C ASN A 93 -5.82 13.62 -1.13
N LEU A 94 -5.15 13.82 -2.27
CA LEU A 94 -4.24 12.85 -2.82
C LEU A 94 -3.05 12.69 -1.88
N ILE A 95 -3.00 11.54 -1.24
CA ILE A 95 -1.97 11.17 -0.30
C ILE A 95 -1.04 10.19 -1.01
N ILE A 96 0.16 10.67 -1.33
CA ILE A 96 1.27 9.89 -1.85
C ILE A 96 2.17 9.57 -0.66
N VAL A 97 2.21 8.31 -0.24
CA VAL A 97 3.12 7.91 0.85
C VAL A 97 4.52 7.74 0.27
N VAL A 98 5.47 8.59 0.67
CA VAL A 98 6.88 8.47 0.25
C VAL A 98 7.63 7.82 1.40
N THR A 99 7.84 6.52 1.28
CA THR A 99 8.56 5.71 2.26
C THR A 99 9.98 6.25 2.49
N GLY A 100 10.40 6.25 3.75
CA GLY A 100 11.74 6.55 4.20
C GLY A 100 12.00 5.89 5.55
N ASP A 101 12.65 4.73 5.49
CA ASP A 101 13.13 3.93 6.60
C ASP A 101 13.88 4.78 7.64
N THR A 102 13.32 4.81 8.85
CA THR A 102 13.97 4.54 10.15
C THR A 102 13.30 5.42 11.22
N SER A 103 12.80 4.82 12.31
CA SER A 103 12.38 5.49 13.58
C SER A 103 10.89 5.81 13.81
N ASN A 104 9.94 5.07 13.24
CA ASN A 104 8.48 5.22 13.48
C ASN A 104 7.82 6.49 12.91
N ARG A 105 8.40 7.16 11.92
CA ARG A 105 7.74 8.27 11.23
C ARG A 105 7.56 7.94 9.76
N LEU A 106 6.41 8.30 9.21
CA LEU A 106 6.08 8.09 7.80
C LEU A 106 6.11 9.45 7.10
N PRO A 107 7.06 9.70 6.17
CA PRO A 107 6.95 10.83 5.28
C PRO A 107 5.72 10.63 4.39
N ILE A 108 4.83 11.61 4.38
CA ILE A 108 3.66 11.65 3.51
C ILE A 108 3.81 12.86 2.59
N ALA A 109 3.80 12.64 1.29
CA ALA A 109 3.63 13.69 0.31
C ALA A 109 2.14 13.84 0.01
N THR A 110 1.54 14.95 0.44
CA THR A 110 0.26 15.38 -0.14
C THR A 110 0.57 16.19 -1.41
N LEU A 111 -0.37 16.30 -2.36
CA LEU A 111 -0.17 17.14 -3.56
C LEU A 111 0.16 18.60 -3.24
N SER A 112 -0.21 19.09 -2.06
CA SER A 112 -0.03 20.48 -1.64
C SER A 112 1.17 20.67 -0.73
N GLU A 113 1.50 19.69 0.12
CA GLU A 113 2.57 19.80 1.12
C GLU A 113 3.25 18.46 1.42
N LEU A 114 4.54 18.51 1.73
CA LEU A 114 5.26 17.37 2.30
C LEU A 114 5.14 17.43 3.83
N VAL A 115 4.52 16.42 4.44
CA VAL A 115 4.32 16.34 5.88
C VAL A 115 4.98 15.08 6.45
N ARG A 116 5.50 15.16 7.68
CA ARG A 116 5.84 13.97 8.48
C ARG A 116 4.64 13.56 9.28
N PHE A 117 4.25 12.31 9.20
CA PHE A 117 3.18 11.74 9.99
C PHE A 117 3.71 10.80 11.06
N ASP A 118 3.20 10.97 12.29
CA ASP A 118 3.42 10.04 13.39
C ASP A 118 2.25 9.05 13.46
N PRO A 119 2.45 7.77 13.07
CA PRO A 119 1.40 6.76 13.08
C PRO A 119 0.97 6.30 14.48
N ARG A 120 1.67 6.73 15.54
CA ARG A 120 1.30 6.42 16.94
C ARG A 120 0.31 7.45 17.48
N THR A 121 0.52 8.72 17.17
CA THR A 121 -0.31 9.82 17.68
C THR A 121 -1.35 10.30 16.67
N GLY A 122 -1.13 10.06 15.38
CA GLY A 122 -1.94 10.61 14.29
C GLY A 122 -1.56 12.05 13.91
N GLU A 123 -0.50 12.60 14.49
CA GLU A 123 -0.08 13.98 14.27
C GLU A 123 0.72 14.15 12.98
N THR A 124 0.58 15.31 12.34
CA THR A 124 1.39 15.72 11.19
C THR A 124 2.25 16.93 11.52
N VAL A 125 3.45 16.96 10.94
CA VAL A 125 4.39 18.08 11.03
C VAL A 125 4.80 18.47 9.62
N SER A 126 4.53 19.70 9.21
CA SER A 126 4.96 20.20 7.90
C SER A 126 6.48 20.16 7.78
N ILE A 127 6.98 19.68 6.63
CA ILE A 127 8.41 19.74 6.31
C ILE A 127 8.62 20.98 5.46
N GLU A 128 9.11 22.05 6.08
CA GLU A 128 9.57 23.19 5.31
C GLU A 128 10.73 22.77 4.39
N PRO A 129 10.69 23.12 3.10
CA PRO A 129 11.77 22.83 2.20
C PRO A 129 13.02 23.58 2.67
N THR A 130 14.15 22.87 2.75
CA THR A 130 15.44 23.44 3.19
C THR A 130 15.94 24.55 2.26
N VAL A 131 15.36 24.64 1.06
CA VAL A 131 15.57 25.73 0.11
C VAL A 131 14.28 26.55 0.03
N PRO A 132 14.32 27.87 0.20
CA PRO A 132 13.14 28.73 0.03
C PRO A 132 12.54 28.49 -1.35
N VAL A 133 11.29 28.05 -1.39
CA VAL A 133 10.53 27.98 -2.65
C VAL A 133 10.29 29.42 -3.09
N LYS A 134 10.88 29.82 -4.22
CA LYS A 134 10.58 31.11 -4.84
C LYS A 134 9.08 31.17 -5.10
N LYS A 135 8.42 32.19 -4.56
CA LYS A 135 7.01 32.42 -4.80
C LYS A 135 6.81 32.79 -6.26
N LYS A 136 5.62 32.54 -6.81
CA LYS A 136 5.28 32.95 -8.19
C LYS A 136 5.54 34.44 -8.45
N SER A 137 5.40 35.29 -7.43
CA SER A 137 5.76 36.71 -7.43
C SER A 137 7.23 36.98 -7.75
N ASP A 138 8.12 36.08 -7.36
CA ASP A 138 9.57 36.23 -7.50
C ASP A 138 10.03 35.97 -8.94
N TYR A 139 9.16 35.37 -9.76
CA TYR A 139 9.37 35.16 -11.19
C TYR A 139 8.71 36.24 -12.06
N ALA A 140 7.74 36.99 -11.52
CA ALA A 140 7.00 38.02 -12.26
C ALA A 140 7.82 39.28 -12.55
N ASN A 141 8.98 39.45 -11.90
CA ASN A 141 9.79 40.67 -11.99
C ASN A 141 10.89 40.60 -13.06
N ASN A 142 11.02 39.48 -13.78
CA ASN A 142 12.09 39.26 -14.77
C ASN A 142 11.62 39.39 -16.23
N SER A 143 10.39 39.83 -16.50
CA SER A 143 9.86 40.01 -17.87
C SER A 143 9.70 41.48 -18.28
N ALA A 144 10.38 42.41 -17.61
CA ALA A 144 10.34 43.83 -17.93
C ALA A 144 11.73 44.46 -17.88
N THR A 145 12.63 43.99 -18.73
CA THR A 145 13.80 44.75 -19.21
C THR A 145 14.06 44.33 -20.65
N ASP A 146 13.68 45.23 -21.55
CA ASP A 146 14.13 45.49 -22.95
C ASP A 146 14.64 44.34 -23.83
#